data_AF-J0QPG2-F1
#
_entry.id   AF-J0QPG2-F1
#
_cell.length_a   1.000
_cell.length_b   1.000
_cell.length_c   1.000
_cell.angle_alpha   90.00
_cell.angle_beta   90.00
_cell.angle_gamma   90.00
#
_symmetry.space_group_name_H-M   'P 1'
#
loop_
_entity.id
_entity.type
_entity.pdbx_description
1 polymer ?
#
loop_
_entity_poly.entity_id
_entity_poly.type
_entity_poly.pdbx_seq_one_letter_code
_entity_poly.pdbx_strand_id
1 'polypeptide(L)' 'MMRKFFFAMVLVFLDAASVLASECIEIGRGIAAQKSGVLVRSTPVVKEGRDMCVVVFIVPAHEGEKLRRVEVAVPAD' A
#
# COMPACT_ATOMS: atom_id res chain seq x y z
N MET A 1 -28.59 12.01 -30.52
CA MET A 1 -28.68 10.76 -29.72
C MET A 1 -27.34 9.99 -29.62
N MET A 2 -26.25 10.42 -30.28
CA MET A 2 -24.93 9.72 -30.27
C MET A 2 -23.96 10.14 -29.15
N ARG A 3 -24.24 11.24 -28.44
CA ARG A 3 -23.29 11.89 -27.52
C ARG A 3 -23.25 11.26 -26.13
N LYS A 4 -24.27 10.46 -25.78
CA LYS A 4 -24.36 9.75 -24.49
C LYS A 4 -23.56 8.44 -24.47
N PHE A 5 -23.40 7.79 -25.62
CA PHE A 5 -22.63 6.55 -25.73
C PHE A 5 -21.11 6.79 -25.70
N PHE A 6 -20.65 7.97 -26.15
CA PHE A 6 -19.23 8.30 -26.14
C PHE A 6 -18.67 8.55 -24.73
N PHE A 7 -19.53 8.89 -23.76
CA PHE A 7 -19.12 9.17 -22.39
C PHE A 7 -18.92 7.91 -21.53
N ALA A 8 -19.44 6.75 -21.96
CA ALA A 8 -19.36 5.52 -21.19
C ALA A 8 -18.10 4.69 -21.47
N MET A 9 -17.43 4.90 -22.62
CA MET A 9 -16.31 4.04 -23.05
C MET A 9 -14.95 4.43 -22.44
N VAL A 10 -14.82 5.62 -21.86
CA VAL A 10 -13.56 6.13 -21.29
C VAL A 10 -13.31 5.66 -19.83
N LEU A 11 -14.31 5.08 -19.17
CA LEU A 11 -14.24 4.74 -17.73
C LEU A 11 -13.70 3.33 -17.40
N VAL A 12 -13.34 2.50 -18.38
CA VAL A 12 -13.15 1.04 -18.16
C VAL A 12 -11.68 0.61 -18.01
N PHE A 13 -10.69 1.48 -18.28
CA PHE A 13 -9.27 1.05 -18.38
C PHE A 13 -8.36 1.41 -17.18
N LEU A 14 -8.91 1.77 -16.01
CA LEU A 14 -8.13 2.36 -14.90
C LEU A 14 -8.02 1.52 -13.61
N ASP A 15 -8.22 0.20 -13.64
CA ASP A 15 -8.56 -0.54 -12.39
C ASP A 15 -7.51 -1.52 -11.82
N ALA A 16 -6.51 -1.98 -12.59
CA ALA A 16 -5.62 -3.05 -12.10
C ALA A 16 -4.53 -2.56 -11.11
N ALA A 17 -3.97 -1.37 -11.33
CA ALA A 17 -2.93 -0.83 -10.44
C ALA A 17 -3.48 -0.38 -9.07
N SER A 18 -4.78 -0.05 -9.01
CA SER A 18 -5.48 0.33 -7.79
C SER A 18 -5.67 -0.84 -6.82
N VAL A 19 -5.88 -2.06 -7.33
CA VAL A 19 -6.13 -3.25 -6.50
C VAL A 19 -4.89 -3.58 -5.66
N LEU A 20 -3.73 -3.76 -6.30
CA LEU A 20 -2.49 -4.11 -5.61
C LEU A 20 -2.03 -3.02 -4.62
N ALA A 21 -2.24 -1.74 -4.98
CA ALA A 21 -1.96 -0.62 -4.08
C ALA A 21 -2.86 -0.66 -2.83
N SER A 22 -4.15 -0.99 -2.98
CA SER A 22 -5.08 -1.14 -1.86
C SER A 22 -4.69 -2.31 -0.95
N GLU A 23 -4.33 -3.45 -1.52
CA GLU A 23 -3.89 -4.64 -0.77
C GLU A 23 -2.64 -4.35 0.06
N CYS A 24 -1.64 -3.70 -0.54
CA CYS A 24 -0.44 -3.29 0.19
C CYS A 24 -0.74 -2.32 1.34
N ILE A 25 -1.75 -1.45 1.23
CA ILE A 25 -2.15 -0.56 2.33
C ILE A 25 -2.73 -1.35 3.49
N GLU A 26 -3.59 -2.33 3.22
CA GLU A 26 -4.18 -3.18 4.26
C GLU A 26 -3.14 -4.07 4.94
N ILE A 27 -2.25 -4.70 4.16
CA ILE A 27 -1.10 -5.46 4.68
C ILE A 27 -0.23 -4.56 5.56
N GLY A 28 0.11 -3.36 5.07
CA GLY A 28 0.93 -2.40 5.80
C GLY A 28 0.28 -1.93 7.10
N ARG A 29 -1.04 -1.71 7.09
CA ARG A 29 -1.81 -1.32 8.28
C ARG A 29 -1.78 -2.43 9.33
N GLY A 30 -1.95 -3.69 8.91
CA GLY A 30 -1.85 -4.84 9.79
C GLY A 30 -0.46 -5.01 10.41
N ILE A 31 0.62 -4.83 9.63
CA ILE A 31 1.99 -4.93 10.14
C ILE A 31 2.29 -3.80 11.13
N ALA A 32 1.92 -2.56 10.80
CA ALA A 32 2.14 -1.41 11.68
C ALA A 32 1.40 -1.59 13.02
N ALA A 33 0.13 -2.00 12.98
CA ALA A 33 -0.67 -2.24 14.18
C ALA A 33 -0.07 -3.32 15.10
N GLN A 34 0.42 -4.42 14.54
CA GLN A 34 1.08 -5.49 15.31
C GLN A 34 2.37 -5.02 16.02
N LYS A 35 2.99 -3.95 15.55
CA LYS A 35 4.21 -3.36 16.13
C LYS A 35 3.93 -2.11 16.95
N SER A 36 2.67 -1.87 17.32
CA SER A 36 2.23 -0.64 18.00
C SER A 36 2.67 0.63 17.24
N GLY A 37 2.82 0.52 15.93
CA GLY A 37 3.31 1.57 15.06
C GLY A 37 2.22 2.20 14.21
N VAL A 38 2.58 3.30 13.54
CA VAL A 38 1.73 4.05 12.62
C VAL A 38 2.25 3.86 11.21
N LEU A 39 1.39 3.38 10.31
CA LEU A 39 1.71 3.25 8.89
C LEU A 39 1.96 4.63 8.29
N VAL A 40 3.12 4.81 7.64
CA VAL A 40 3.46 6.04 6.92
C VAL A 40 3.19 5.87 5.43
N ARG A 41 3.61 4.74 4.88
CA ARG A 41 3.49 4.44 3.46
C ARG A 41 3.49 2.93 3.25
N SER A 42 2.70 2.47 2.28
CA SER A 42 2.85 1.14 1.70
C SER A 42 2.84 1.30 0.19
N THR A 43 3.81 0.70 -0.51
CA THR A 43 3.93 0.84 -1.97
C THR A 43 4.11 -0.54 -2.61
N PRO A 44 3.30 -0.88 -3.62
CA PRO A 44 3.53 -2.07 -4.42
C PRO A 44 4.81 -1.90 -5.24
N VAL A 45 5.64 -2.93 -5.25
CA VAL A 45 6.87 -3.03 -6.04
C VAL A 45 6.99 -4.43 -6.61
N VAL A 46 7.61 -4.56 -7.78
CA VAL A 46 7.97 -5.87 -8.33
C VAL A 46 9.43 -6.14 -8.01
N LYS A 47 9.71 -7.21 -7.26
CA LYS A 47 11.09 -7.61 -6.92
C LYS A 47 11.29 -9.06 -7.35
N GLU A 48 12.30 -9.29 -8.20
CA GLU A 48 12.63 -10.63 -8.72
C GLU A 48 11.43 -11.33 -9.38
N GLY A 49 10.55 -10.56 -10.03
CA GLY A 49 9.35 -11.07 -10.70
C GLY A 49 8.18 -11.40 -9.75
N ARG A 50 8.26 -11.01 -8.47
CA ARG A 50 7.19 -11.17 -7.49
C ARG A 50 6.63 -9.81 -7.08
N ASP A 51 5.31 -9.75 -6.90
CA ASP A 51 4.64 -8.59 -6.32
C ASP A 51 4.92 -8.53 -4.82
N MET A 52 5.48 -7.43 -4.38
CA MET A 52 5.89 -7.17 -3.02
C MET A 52 5.35 -5.81 -2.57
N CYS A 53 5.10 -5.65 -1.27
CA CYS A 53 4.78 -4.38 -0.66
C CYS A 53 5.97 -3.89 0.15
N VAL A 54 6.48 -2.71 -0.18
CA VAL A 54 7.41 -1.98 0.70
C VAL A 54 6.58 -1.17 1.69
N VAL A 55 6.63 -1.59 2.94
CA VAL A 55 5.89 -1.00 4.06
C VAL A 55 6.84 -0.19 4.90
N VAL A 56 6.50 1.08 5.09
CA VAL A 56 7.21 2.00 5.97
C VAL A 56 6.27 2.43 7.08
N PHE A 57 6.66 2.16 8.32
CA PHE A 57 5.91 2.56 9.50
C PHE A 57 6.84 3.13 10.56
N ILE A 58 6.25 3.89 11.48
CA ILE A 58 6.94 4.49 12.60
C ILE A 58 6.48 3.80 13.88
N VAL A 59 7.42 3.29 14.66
CA VAL A 59 7.15 2.87 16.04
C VAL A 59 7.41 4.08 16.94
N PRO A 60 6.38 4.59 17.65
CA PRO A 60 6.51 5.72 18.56
C PRO A 60 7.49 5.38 19.69
N ALA A 61 8.16 6.41 20.18
CA ALA A 61 8.99 6.29 21.36
C ALA A 61 8.13 6.00 22.60
N HIS A 62 8.51 5.00 23.37
CA HIS A 62 7.99 4.75 24.71
C HIS A 62 9.17 4.82 25.69
N GLU A 63 8.94 5.39 26.88
CA GLU A 63 9.90 5.33 28.00
C GLU A 63 11.32 5.86 27.70
N GLY A 64 11.45 6.88 26.85
CA GLY A 64 12.73 7.50 26.52
C GLY A 64 13.51 6.81 25.39
N GLU A 65 12.93 5.78 24.76
CA GLU A 65 13.48 5.22 23.53
C GLU A 65 13.41 6.22 22.35
N LYS A 66 14.23 6.01 21.33
CA LYS A 66 14.16 6.83 20.10
C LYS A 66 13.01 6.36 19.22
N LEU A 67 12.43 7.31 18.49
CA LEU A 67 11.52 7.01 17.39
C LEU A 67 12.20 6.08 16.39
N ARG A 68 11.53 5.00 15.99
CA ARG A 68 12.08 4.04 15.03
C ARG A 68 11.27 4.07 13.76
N ARG A 69 11.90 4.45 12.66
CA ARG A 69 11.35 4.25 11.32
C ARG A 69 11.76 2.87 10.84
N VAL A 70 10.79 2.05 10.48
CA VAL A 70 10.99 0.67 10.03
C VAL A 70 10.51 0.57 8.59
N GLU A 71 11.34 -0.03 7.75
CA GLU A 71 11.04 -0.33 6.35
C GLU A 71 11.20 -1.84 6.14
N VAL A 72 10.14 -2.48 5.66
CA VAL A 72 10.10 -3.92 5.40
C VAL A 72 9.49 -4.20 4.04
N ALA A 73 10.03 -5.17 3.33
CA ALA A 73 9.44 -5.70 2.11
C ALA A 73 8.73 -7.01 2.44
N VAL A 74 7.45 -7.10 2.12
CA VAL A 74 6.62 -8.29 2.34
C VAL A 74 5.95 -8.72 1.02
N PRO A 75 5.63 -10.00 0.83
CA PRO A 75 4.84 -10.45 -0.32
C PRO A 75 3.44 -9.81 -0.34
N ALA A 76 2.86 -9.66 -1.53
CA ALA A 76 1.53 -9.08 -1.73
C ALA A 76 0.40 -10.13 -1.83
N ASP A 77 0.73 -11.42 -1.76
CA ASP A 77 -0.17 -12.58 -1.86
C ASP A 77 -0.74 -13.09 -0.52
#